data_AF-A0A517VF45-F1
#
_entry.id   AF-A0A517VF45-F1
#
_cell.length_a   1.000
_cell.length_b   1.000
_cell.length_c   1.000
_cell.angle_alpha   90.00
_cell.angle_beta   90.00
_cell.angle_gamma   90.00
#
_symmetry.space_group_name_H-M   'P 1'
#
loop_
_entity.id
_entity.type
_entity.pdbx_description
1 polymer ?
#
loop_
_entity_poly.entity_id
_entity_poly.type
_entity_poly.pdbx_seq_one_letter_code
_entity_poly.pdbx_strand_id
1 'polypeptide(L)'
;MSFVDFIKAAIHPPAPTDYSAYYGDLLSTAGVLFGLAFAALLFVIQSGFASFKFSRRMFLEVYVHFGRSLLISLAYLTVLPFAMIHFPFYSRFFTFLYYLFVILYAKAVLDHFRQLGYIHTLMSTAFVPPSFGSVRRYFRYISNLGVAPVFGLSSVLLVLLGYPVIISVADGGSWTITQKGFFYSSILVLCHVALRITSFIPEFFKLSNQEHDYAQEPSAAKPDDDTSIDYSVEKMALRQFLLDHGVRELDAQSPIPFLDGELALDILADREGAEAWFNANVTATNPTIVEVRDQVCQYAMRLFQLLADSQVDINQIVISFHIRIDGDTKSRNIFFRTTRSELETVLPNKADAVTAATSIDNILFDDLFRNL
;
A
#
# COMPACT_ATOMS: atom_id res chain seq x y z
N MET A 1 -9.37 40.98 17.72
CA MET A 1 -8.14 40.73 16.93
C MET A 1 -8.56 40.67 15.47
N SER A 2 -8.05 41.54 14.60
CA SER A 2 -8.42 41.49 13.18
C SER A 2 -7.77 40.28 12.50
N PHE A 3 -8.31 39.83 11.37
CA PHE A 3 -7.70 38.75 10.57
C PHE A 3 -6.25 39.09 10.14
N VAL A 4 -5.97 40.38 9.92
CA VAL A 4 -4.63 40.88 9.61
C VAL A 4 -3.70 40.75 10.82
N ASP A 5 -4.19 41.04 12.02
CA ASP A 5 -3.40 40.87 13.25
C ASP A 5 -3.13 39.39 13.54
N PHE A 6 -4.10 38.51 13.22
CA PHE A 6 -3.93 37.07 13.32
C PHE A 6 -2.85 36.56 12.37
N ILE A 7 -2.86 36.97 11.10
CA ILE A 7 -1.82 36.60 10.13
C ILE A 7 -0.45 37.11 10.58
N LYS A 8 -0.36 38.37 11.04
CA LYS A 8 0.91 38.93 11.54
C LYS A 8 1.43 38.16 12.75
N ALA A 9 0.57 37.81 13.70
CA ALA A 9 0.93 37.01 14.86
C ALA A 9 1.36 35.59 14.49
N ALA A 10 0.76 34.99 13.45
CA ALA A 10 1.14 33.67 12.95
C ALA A 10 2.48 33.68 12.20
N ILE A 11 2.86 34.77 11.54
CA ILE A 11 4.12 34.87 10.81
C ILE A 11 5.29 35.25 11.73
N HIS A 12 5.04 36.06 12.76
CA HIS A 12 6.04 36.41 13.77
C HIS A 12 5.63 35.94 15.18
N PRO A 13 5.55 34.62 15.40
CA PRO A 13 5.09 34.10 16.68
C PRO A 13 6.17 34.28 17.77
N PRO A 14 5.79 34.33 19.07
CA PRO A 14 6.71 34.59 20.17
C PRO A 14 7.60 33.39 20.47
N ALA A 15 8.91 33.61 20.57
CA ALA A 15 9.89 32.56 20.84
C ALA A 15 10.74 32.87 22.08
N PRO A 16 11.24 31.85 22.80
CA PRO A 16 12.12 32.05 23.94
C PRO A 16 13.46 32.66 23.49
N THR A 17 14.10 33.39 24.40
CA THR A 17 15.42 34.00 24.17
C THR A 17 16.56 32.99 24.29
N ASP A 18 16.35 31.89 25.01
CA ASP A 18 17.27 30.75 25.11
C ASP A 18 16.52 29.45 24.82
N TYR A 19 17.04 28.67 23.87
CA TYR A 19 16.45 27.40 23.44
C TYR A 19 17.10 26.18 24.11
N SER A 20 18.20 26.36 24.85
CA SER A 20 19.01 25.25 25.39
C SER A 20 18.24 24.38 26.37
N ALA A 21 17.56 24.98 27.34
CA ALA A 21 16.71 24.29 28.31
C ALA A 21 15.57 23.53 27.62
N TYR A 22 14.90 24.18 26.66
CA TYR A 22 13.84 23.54 25.86
C TYR A 22 14.33 22.29 25.12
N TYR A 23 15.48 22.38 24.43
CA TYR A 23 16.02 21.25 23.70
C TYR A 23 16.51 20.13 24.64
N GLY A 24 16.99 20.47 25.84
CA GLY A 24 17.34 19.48 26.87
C GLY A 24 16.13 18.65 27.31
N ASP A 25 15.03 19.32 27.66
CA ASP A 25 13.79 18.67 28.07
C ASP A 25 13.16 17.88 26.93
N LEU A 26 13.20 18.42 25.71
CA LEU A 26 12.70 17.76 24.51
C LEU A 26 13.48 16.49 24.21
N LEU A 27 14.81 16.51 24.32
CA LEU A 27 15.66 15.35 24.05
C LEU A 27 15.31 14.18 24.99
N SER A 28 15.16 14.48 26.29
CA SER A 28 14.73 13.50 27.30
C SER A 28 13.34 12.93 26.98
N THR A 29 12.38 13.82 26.72
CA THR A 29 10.99 13.46 26.41
C THR A 29 10.89 12.60 25.14
N ALA A 30 11.59 13.02 24.07
CA ALA A 30 11.60 12.31 22.79
C ALA A 30 12.22 10.91 22.93
N GLY A 31 13.27 10.75 23.73
CA GLY A 31 13.87 9.45 24.03
C GLY A 31 12.89 8.48 24.69
N VAL A 32 12.12 8.94 25.69
CA VAL A 32 11.10 8.13 26.36
C VAL A 32 9.98 7.75 25.39
N LEU A 33 9.46 8.70 24.62
CA LEU A 33 8.42 8.44 23.62
C LEU A 33 8.90 7.49 22.51
N PHE A 34 10.16 7.61 22.09
CA PHE A 34 10.80 6.69 21.13
C PHE A 34 10.79 5.26 21.65
N GLY A 35 11.24 5.04 22.90
CA GLY A 35 11.26 3.72 23.51
C GLY A 35 9.86 3.11 23.65
N LEU A 36 8.88 3.90 24.10
CA LEU A 36 7.50 3.45 24.26
C LEU A 36 6.85 3.10 22.92
N ALA A 37 6.98 3.97 21.92
CA ALA A 37 6.45 3.74 20.58
C ALA A 37 7.07 2.50 19.92
N PHE A 38 8.39 2.33 20.05
CA PHE A 38 9.09 1.17 19.51
C PHE A 38 8.63 -0.14 20.16
N ALA A 39 8.51 -0.16 21.48
CA ALA A 39 8.01 -1.34 22.21
C ALA A 39 6.57 -1.69 21.82
N ALA A 40 5.69 -0.68 21.73
CA ALA A 40 4.29 -0.87 21.32
C ALA A 40 4.17 -1.40 19.89
N LEU A 41 4.94 -0.85 18.95
CA LEU A 41 5.00 -1.34 17.57
C LEU A 41 5.48 -2.79 17.49
N LEU A 42 6.52 -3.13 18.23
CA LEU A 42 7.08 -4.48 18.24
C LEU A 42 6.07 -5.50 18.79
N PHE A 43 5.37 -5.16 19.88
CA PHE A 43 4.31 -6.00 20.43
C PHE A 43 3.17 -6.25 19.41
N VAL A 44 2.69 -5.20 18.75
CA VAL A 44 1.60 -5.31 17.77
C VAL A 44 2.03 -6.11 16.53
N ILE A 45 3.24 -5.88 16.01
CA ILE A 45 3.75 -6.60 14.84
C ILE A 45 3.97 -8.09 15.13
N GLN A 46 4.49 -8.42 16.32
CA GLN A 46 4.79 -9.80 16.68
C GLN A 46 3.55 -10.62 17.06
N SER A 47 2.63 -10.02 17.82
CA SER A 47 1.53 -10.77 18.45
C SER A 47 0.14 -10.25 18.08
N GLY A 48 0.01 -8.98 17.70
CA GLY A 48 -1.29 -8.33 17.48
C GLY A 48 -2.02 -8.81 16.22
N PHE A 49 -1.31 -9.29 15.20
CA PHE A 49 -1.90 -9.75 13.95
C PHE A 49 -2.13 -11.26 13.86
N ALA A 50 -1.76 -12.02 14.90
CA ALA A 50 -1.97 -13.48 14.89
C ALA A 50 -3.46 -13.86 14.93
N SER A 51 -4.33 -12.94 15.41
CA SER A 51 -5.77 -13.14 15.50
C SER A 51 -6.55 -12.75 14.23
N PHE A 52 -5.90 -12.12 13.25
CA PHE A 52 -6.55 -11.71 12.00
C PHE A 52 -6.78 -12.95 11.14
N LYS A 53 -8.03 -13.22 10.78
CA LYS A 53 -8.44 -14.33 9.91
C LYS A 53 -8.56 -13.90 8.44
N PHE A 54 -8.61 -12.59 8.19
CA PHE A 54 -8.70 -12.02 6.85
C PHE A 54 -7.71 -10.85 6.63
N SER A 55 -7.04 -10.86 5.47
CA SER A 55 -6.21 -9.81 4.88
C SER A 55 -5.17 -9.23 5.83
N ARG A 56 -4.55 -10.11 6.62
CA ARG A 56 -3.53 -9.81 7.61
C ARG A 56 -2.40 -8.99 7.00
N ARG A 57 -1.94 -9.35 5.80
CA ARG A 57 -0.87 -8.60 5.11
C ARG A 57 -1.26 -7.15 4.85
N MET A 58 -2.50 -6.90 4.43
CA MET A 58 -3.01 -5.56 4.11
C MET A 58 -2.99 -4.65 5.35
N PHE A 59 -3.52 -5.15 6.48
CA PHE A 59 -3.53 -4.42 7.73
C PHE A 59 -2.13 -4.27 8.37
N LEU A 60 -1.28 -5.29 8.22
CA LEU A 60 0.12 -5.23 8.65
C LEU A 60 0.86 -4.11 7.92
N GLU A 61 0.68 -3.98 6.59
CA GLU A 61 1.31 -2.92 5.81
C GLU A 61 0.88 -1.52 6.28
N VAL A 62 -0.42 -1.30 6.56
CA VAL A 62 -0.90 -0.03 7.16
C VAL A 62 -0.15 0.31 8.44
N TYR A 63 0.02 -0.68 9.32
CA TYR A 63 0.72 -0.54 10.59
C TYR A 63 2.20 -0.27 10.46
N VAL A 64 2.87 -0.93 9.52
CA VAL A 64 4.28 -0.70 9.23
C VAL A 64 4.50 0.73 8.76
N HIS A 65 3.64 1.25 7.87
CA HIS A 65 3.74 2.63 7.40
C HIS A 65 3.39 3.65 8.49
N PHE A 66 2.37 3.36 9.32
CA PHE A 66 2.09 4.15 10.52
C PHE A 66 3.33 4.24 11.41
N GLY A 67 3.89 3.09 11.80
CA GLY A 67 5.04 3.00 12.69
C GLY A 67 6.26 3.69 12.12
N ARG A 68 6.52 3.54 10.82
CA ARG A 68 7.59 4.24 10.11
C ARG A 68 7.45 5.77 10.22
N SER A 69 6.24 6.31 10.02
CA SER A 69 6.00 7.76 10.15
C SER A 69 6.26 8.27 11.57
N LEU A 70 5.88 7.47 12.58
CA LEU A 70 6.07 7.77 14.00
C LEU A 70 7.55 7.74 14.39
N LEU A 71 8.28 6.68 13.99
CA LEU A 71 9.70 6.52 14.27
C LEU A 71 10.56 7.60 13.59
N ILE A 72 10.24 7.98 12.34
CA ILE A 72 10.91 9.10 11.66
C ILE A 72 10.71 10.41 12.43
N SER A 73 9.49 10.66 12.91
CA SER A 73 9.17 11.86 13.69
C SER A 73 9.91 11.89 15.02
N LEU A 74 9.94 10.76 15.73
CA LEU A 74 10.65 10.64 17.02
C LEU A 74 12.18 10.74 16.82
N ALA A 75 12.73 10.12 15.78
CA ALA A 75 14.14 10.25 15.43
C ALA A 75 14.51 11.72 15.13
N TYR A 76 13.66 12.45 14.41
CA TYR A 76 13.83 13.88 14.20
C TYR A 76 13.84 14.66 15.52
N LEU A 77 12.91 14.37 16.43
CA LEU A 77 12.83 14.98 17.76
C LEU A 77 13.99 14.59 18.70
N THR A 78 14.77 13.56 18.38
CA THR A 78 15.99 13.22 19.12
C THR A 78 17.23 13.87 18.49
N VAL A 79 17.38 13.73 17.17
CA VAL A 79 18.57 14.19 16.45
C VAL A 79 18.63 15.72 16.42
N LEU A 80 17.52 16.41 16.15
CA LEU A 80 17.51 17.86 16.06
C LEU A 80 17.90 18.53 17.39
N PRO A 81 17.28 18.21 18.55
CA PRO A 81 17.65 18.85 19.82
C PRO A 81 19.08 18.56 20.23
N PHE A 82 19.55 17.33 20.07
CA PHE A 82 20.95 16.97 20.30
C PHE A 82 21.89 17.85 19.47
N ALA A 83 21.58 18.00 18.18
CA ALA A 83 22.39 18.79 17.27
C ALA A 83 22.37 20.30 17.59
N MET A 84 21.21 20.83 18.00
CA MET A 84 21.06 22.22 18.40
C MET A 84 21.78 22.56 19.72
N ILE A 85 21.88 21.60 20.66
CA ILE A 85 22.63 21.78 21.92
C ILE A 85 24.14 21.74 21.67
N HIS A 86 24.63 20.75 20.93
CA HIS A 86 26.07 20.48 20.84
C HIS A 86 26.76 21.17 19.67
N PHE A 87 26.02 21.55 18.63
CA PHE A 87 26.58 22.05 17.36
C PHE A 87 25.81 23.26 16.79
N PRO A 88 25.45 24.29 17.60
CA PRO A 88 24.50 25.35 17.22
C PRO A 88 24.91 26.20 16.01
N PHE A 89 26.19 26.19 15.62
CA PHE A 89 26.73 27.01 14.53
C PHE A 89 26.56 26.38 13.13
N TYR A 90 26.08 25.14 13.03
CA TYR A 90 25.97 24.40 11.76
C TYR A 90 24.57 24.47 11.11
N SER A 91 23.98 25.67 11.04
CA SER A 91 22.60 25.89 10.58
C SER A 91 22.27 25.32 9.19
N ARG A 92 23.22 25.38 8.24
CA ARG A 92 23.05 24.81 6.89
C ARG A 92 22.94 23.29 6.89
N PHE A 93 23.72 22.61 7.73
CA PHE A 93 23.67 21.16 7.84
C PHE A 93 22.35 20.71 8.49
N PHE A 94 21.87 21.40 9.52
CA PHE A 94 20.57 21.09 10.12
C PHE A 94 19.40 21.42 9.21
N THR A 95 19.53 22.45 8.38
CA THR A 95 18.55 22.75 7.33
C THR A 95 18.46 21.59 6.34
N PHE A 96 19.60 21.01 5.93
CA PHE A 96 19.60 19.81 5.10
C PHE A 96 18.92 18.62 5.80
N LEU A 97 19.25 18.36 7.08
CA LEU A 97 18.61 17.29 7.85
C LEU A 97 17.09 17.49 8.00
N TYR A 98 16.65 18.74 8.15
CA TYR A 98 15.22 19.08 8.16
C TYR A 98 14.54 18.72 6.84
N TYR A 99 15.10 19.13 5.70
CA TYR A 99 14.51 18.78 4.40
C TYR A 99 14.55 17.27 4.13
N LEU A 100 15.59 16.57 4.59
CA LEU A 100 15.64 15.11 4.55
C LEU A 100 14.50 14.49 5.38
N PHE A 101 14.31 14.96 6.61
CA PHE A 101 13.18 14.57 7.45
C PHE A 101 11.85 14.82 6.75
N VAL A 102 11.65 16.01 6.17
CA VAL A 102 10.43 16.39 5.44
C VAL A 102 10.10 15.39 4.34
N ILE A 103 11.08 15.03 3.51
CA ILE A 103 10.89 14.07 2.41
C ILE A 103 10.55 12.67 2.95
N LEU A 104 11.31 12.19 3.93
CA LEU A 104 11.12 10.85 4.50
C LEU A 104 9.78 10.72 5.22
N TYR A 105 9.40 11.75 6.00
CA TYR A 105 8.13 11.80 6.70
C TYR A 105 6.95 11.89 5.73
N ALA A 106 7.01 12.81 4.76
CA ALA A 106 5.94 12.96 3.76
C ALA A 106 5.70 11.65 3.01
N LYS A 107 6.76 10.96 2.58
CA LYS A 107 6.64 9.64 1.95
C LYS A 107 5.97 8.63 2.88
N ALA A 108 6.41 8.53 4.14
CA ALA A 108 5.86 7.55 5.08
C ALA A 108 4.36 7.79 5.37
N VAL A 109 3.95 9.05 5.52
CA VAL A 109 2.54 9.40 5.76
C VAL A 109 1.69 9.18 4.49
N LEU A 110 2.19 9.56 3.31
CA LEU A 110 1.49 9.31 2.05
C LEU A 110 1.31 7.81 1.80
N ASP A 111 2.34 7.00 2.07
CA ASP A 111 2.26 5.54 1.94
C ASP A 111 1.19 4.97 2.89
N HIS A 112 1.14 5.44 4.14
CA HIS A 112 0.11 5.03 5.11
C HIS A 112 -1.31 5.36 4.63
N PHE A 113 -1.55 6.58 4.15
CA PHE A 113 -2.86 6.97 3.60
C PHE A 113 -3.20 6.21 2.31
N ARG A 114 -2.21 5.91 1.47
CA ARG A 114 -2.41 5.10 0.27
C ARG A 114 -2.86 3.68 0.62
N GLN A 115 -2.29 3.07 1.66
CA GLN A 115 -2.74 1.74 2.11
C GLN A 115 -4.14 1.75 2.71
N LEU A 116 -4.47 2.76 3.52
CA LEU A 116 -5.84 2.93 4.02
C LEU A 116 -6.83 3.11 2.85
N GLY A 117 -6.45 3.90 1.85
CA GLY A 117 -7.25 4.10 0.64
C GLY A 117 -7.39 2.84 -0.20
N TYR A 118 -6.36 2.01 -0.25
CA TYR A 118 -6.40 0.70 -0.91
C TYR A 118 -7.42 -0.23 -0.25
N ILE A 119 -7.35 -0.40 1.08
CA ILE A 119 -8.33 -1.18 1.86
C ILE A 119 -9.74 -0.65 1.59
N HIS A 120 -9.93 0.66 1.70
CA HIS A 120 -11.23 1.27 1.46
C HIS A 120 -11.75 1.03 0.05
N THR A 121 -10.88 1.04 -0.96
CA THR A 121 -11.25 0.81 -2.36
C THR A 121 -11.76 -0.62 -2.56
N LEU A 122 -11.07 -1.62 -2.02
CA LEU A 122 -11.50 -3.02 -2.11
C LEU A 122 -12.86 -3.27 -1.46
N MET A 123 -13.17 -2.51 -0.41
CA MET A 123 -14.36 -2.70 0.42
C MET A 123 -15.48 -1.72 0.10
N SER A 124 -15.39 -0.97 -0.98
CA SER A 124 -16.41 0.01 -1.36
C SER A 124 -16.63 0.02 -2.87
N THR A 125 -17.57 0.83 -3.33
CA THR A 125 -17.80 1.08 -4.76
C THR A 125 -16.77 2.04 -5.37
N ALA A 126 -15.70 2.38 -4.63
CA ALA A 126 -14.69 3.32 -5.10
C ALA A 126 -13.87 2.68 -6.23
N PHE A 127 -13.81 3.38 -7.36
CA PHE A 127 -13.22 2.84 -8.58
C PHE A 127 -11.83 3.44 -8.88
N VAL A 128 -10.93 2.59 -9.36
CA VAL A 128 -9.60 2.94 -9.86
C VAL A 128 -9.53 2.61 -11.36
N PRO A 129 -9.38 3.61 -12.25
CA PRO A 129 -9.36 3.32 -13.67
C PRO A 129 -8.17 2.42 -14.06
N PRO A 130 -8.38 1.38 -14.87
CA PRO A 130 -7.31 0.46 -15.27
C PRO A 130 -6.24 1.12 -16.15
N SER A 131 -6.59 2.23 -16.82
CA SER A 131 -5.66 3.04 -17.61
C SER A 131 -4.69 3.87 -16.76
N PHE A 132 -4.82 3.87 -15.43
CA PHE A 132 -3.94 4.63 -14.55
C PHE A 132 -2.60 3.91 -14.37
N GLY A 133 -1.53 4.61 -14.75
CA GLY A 133 -0.16 4.23 -14.37
C GLY A 133 0.07 4.34 -12.86
N SER A 134 1.21 3.80 -12.40
CA SER A 134 1.55 3.64 -10.98
C SER A 134 1.34 4.90 -10.12
N VAL A 135 1.80 6.06 -10.59
CA VAL A 135 1.71 7.34 -9.84
C VAL A 135 0.26 7.83 -9.73
N ARG A 136 -0.52 7.78 -10.81
CA ARG A 136 -1.92 8.22 -10.76
C ARG A 136 -2.75 7.30 -9.88
N ARG A 137 -2.48 5.99 -9.96
CA ARG A 137 -3.09 4.99 -9.10
C ARG A 137 -2.80 5.24 -7.62
N TYR A 138 -1.55 5.56 -7.30
CA TYR A 138 -1.13 5.90 -5.94
C TYR A 138 -1.98 7.02 -5.31
N PHE A 139 -2.10 8.16 -5.99
CA PHE A 139 -2.91 9.28 -5.48
C PHE A 139 -4.41 9.01 -5.57
N ARG A 140 -4.85 8.17 -6.51
CA ARG A 140 -6.26 7.76 -6.59
C ARG A 140 -6.69 7.03 -5.32
N TYR A 141 -5.90 6.10 -4.80
CA TYR A 141 -6.21 5.44 -3.52
C TYR A 141 -6.35 6.44 -2.39
N ILE A 142 -5.44 7.39 -2.26
CA ILE A 142 -5.53 8.44 -1.24
C ILE A 142 -6.82 9.24 -1.41
N SER A 143 -7.18 9.61 -2.64
CA SER A 143 -8.40 10.37 -2.92
C SER A 143 -9.69 9.59 -2.63
N ASN A 144 -9.64 8.26 -2.72
CA ASN A 144 -10.79 7.39 -2.45
C ASN A 144 -11.20 7.41 -0.97
N LEU A 145 -10.33 7.83 -0.05
CA LEU A 145 -10.68 8.05 1.36
C LEU A 145 -11.70 9.19 1.56
N GLY A 146 -11.97 10.00 0.53
CA GLY A 146 -12.88 11.12 0.58
C GLY A 146 -12.20 12.45 0.94
N VAL A 147 -12.98 13.53 0.86
CA VAL A 147 -12.45 14.89 0.94
C VAL A 147 -11.89 15.22 2.33
N ALA A 148 -12.56 14.80 3.41
CA ALA A 148 -12.15 15.16 4.76
C ALA A 148 -10.79 14.56 5.17
N PRO A 149 -10.51 13.26 4.96
CA PRO A 149 -9.18 12.70 5.24
C PRO A 149 -8.07 13.32 4.39
N VAL A 150 -8.33 13.58 3.10
CA VAL A 150 -7.36 14.23 2.20
C VAL A 150 -7.05 15.66 2.62
N PHE A 151 -8.08 16.41 3.03
CA PHE A 151 -7.92 17.76 3.57
C PHE A 151 -7.13 17.76 4.89
N GLY A 152 -7.43 16.81 5.78
CA GLY A 152 -6.69 16.61 7.03
C GLY A 152 -5.22 16.32 6.78
N LEU A 153 -4.91 15.36 5.89
CA LEU A 153 -3.56 15.03 5.47
C LEU A 153 -2.81 16.25 4.90
N SER A 154 -3.45 16.97 3.98
CA SER A 154 -2.85 18.15 3.34
C SER A 154 -2.56 19.25 4.36
N SER A 155 -3.47 19.46 5.31
CA SER A 155 -3.31 20.43 6.39
C SER A 155 -2.16 20.05 7.33
N VAL A 156 -2.07 18.77 7.71
CA VAL A 156 -0.99 18.23 8.54
C VAL A 156 0.36 18.43 7.85
N LEU A 157 0.49 18.06 6.56
CA LEU A 157 1.73 18.25 5.81
C LEU A 157 2.10 19.74 5.69
N LEU A 158 1.12 20.61 5.39
CA LEU A 158 1.38 22.04 5.26
C LEU A 158 1.81 22.69 6.58
N VAL A 159 1.15 22.33 7.69
CA VAL A 159 1.49 22.89 9.01
C VAL A 159 2.82 22.34 9.52
N LEU A 160 3.04 21.02 9.51
CA LEU A 160 4.27 20.43 10.04
C LEU A 160 5.51 20.75 9.21
N LEU A 161 5.38 20.79 7.88
CA LEU A 161 6.50 20.88 6.96
C LEU A 161 6.65 22.27 6.35
N GLY A 162 5.54 22.99 6.16
CA GLY A 162 5.56 24.33 5.54
C GLY A 162 5.74 25.45 6.57
N TYR A 163 5.08 25.37 7.72
CA TYR A 163 5.10 26.47 8.70
C TYR A 163 6.50 26.83 9.23
N PRO A 164 7.39 25.88 9.56
CA PRO A 164 8.76 26.22 9.97
C PRO A 164 9.56 26.97 8.90
N VAL A 165 9.31 26.65 7.62
CA VAL A 165 9.92 27.34 6.48
C VAL A 165 9.39 28.76 6.37
N ILE A 166 8.08 28.96 6.50
CA ILE A 166 7.43 30.29 6.45
C ILE A 166 8.01 31.20 7.53
N ILE A 167 8.13 30.73 8.77
CA ILE A 167 8.74 31.49 9.87
C ILE A 167 10.20 31.84 9.55
N SER A 168 10.95 30.87 9.02
CA SER A 168 12.38 31.07 8.72
C SER A 168 12.60 32.10 7.61
N VAL A 169 11.75 32.10 6.58
CA VAL A 169 11.77 33.09 5.50
C VAL A 169 11.37 34.47 6.01
N ALA A 170 10.35 34.55 6.86
CA ALA A 170 9.89 35.82 7.42
C ALA A 170 10.92 36.50 8.32
N ASP A 171 11.67 35.72 9.10
CA ASP A 171 12.66 36.25 10.04
C ASP A 171 14.06 36.44 9.41
N GLY A 172 14.47 35.54 8.50
CA GLY A 172 15.84 35.48 7.97
C GLY A 172 15.98 35.80 6.48
N GLY A 173 14.88 35.96 5.74
CA GLY A 173 14.90 36.25 4.30
C GLY A 173 15.50 35.14 3.43
N SER A 174 15.68 33.93 3.95
CA SER A 174 16.30 32.81 3.24
C SER A 174 15.58 31.48 3.51
N TRP A 175 15.85 30.48 2.66
CA TRP A 175 15.35 29.11 2.83
C TRP A 175 16.12 28.29 3.88
N THR A 176 17.05 28.93 4.59
CA THR A 176 17.77 28.31 5.71
C THR A 176 16.89 28.37 6.93
N ILE A 177 16.71 27.23 7.63
CA ILE A 177 15.86 27.18 8.80
C ILE A 177 16.53 27.94 9.95
N THR A 178 15.82 28.91 10.52
CA THR A 178 16.30 29.69 11.66
C THR A 178 16.15 28.89 12.96
N GLN A 179 16.81 29.30 14.04
CA GLN A 179 16.63 28.66 15.35
C GLN A 179 15.16 28.65 15.80
N LYS A 180 14.45 29.74 15.49
CA LYS A 180 13.01 29.86 15.71
C LYS A 180 12.22 28.89 14.83
N GLY A 181 12.57 28.75 13.55
CA GLY A 181 11.98 27.75 12.67
C GLY A 181 12.14 26.33 13.22
N PHE A 182 13.34 25.97 13.68
CA PHE A 182 13.58 24.68 14.32
C PHE A 182 12.74 24.48 15.59
N PHE A 183 12.64 25.50 16.44
CA PHE A 183 11.81 25.46 17.64
C PHE A 183 10.34 25.17 17.33
N TYR A 184 9.73 25.85 16.34
CA TYR A 184 8.35 25.56 15.96
C TYR A 184 8.20 24.20 15.29
N SER A 185 9.17 23.79 14.47
CA SER A 185 9.15 22.46 13.87
C SER A 185 9.12 21.36 14.93
N SER A 186 9.91 21.48 16.00
CA SER A 186 9.98 20.48 17.04
C SER A 186 8.74 20.47 17.91
N ILE A 187 8.15 21.63 18.23
CA ILE A 187 6.86 21.69 18.93
C ILE A 187 5.75 21.04 18.10
N LEU A 188 5.64 21.40 16.82
CA LEU A 188 4.60 20.86 15.95
C LEU A 188 4.72 19.34 15.80
N VAL A 189 5.94 18.84 15.55
CA VAL A 189 6.19 17.40 15.43
C VAL A 189 5.92 16.70 16.77
N LEU A 190 6.31 17.28 17.92
CA LEU A 190 6.01 16.72 19.24
C LEU A 190 4.50 16.60 19.48
N CYS A 191 3.74 17.66 19.24
CA CYS A 191 2.28 17.63 19.38
C CYS A 191 1.65 16.58 18.45
N HIS A 192 2.11 16.51 17.20
CA HIS A 192 1.62 15.51 16.25
C HIS A 192 1.92 14.08 16.69
N VAL A 193 3.15 13.82 17.14
CA VAL A 193 3.57 12.51 17.67
C VAL A 193 2.76 12.12 18.89
N ALA A 194 2.55 13.04 19.84
CA ALA A 194 1.74 12.78 21.02
C ALA A 194 0.31 12.37 20.63
N LEU A 195 -0.33 13.11 19.71
CA LEU A 195 -1.65 12.78 19.19
C LEU A 195 -1.67 11.39 18.52
N ARG A 196 -0.67 11.08 17.69
CA ARG A 196 -0.57 9.78 17.00
C ARG A 196 -0.33 8.63 17.96
N ILE A 197 0.48 8.81 18.99
CA ILE A 197 0.66 7.79 20.04
C ILE A 197 -0.64 7.53 20.78
N THR A 198 -1.40 8.58 21.11
CA THR A 198 -2.71 8.41 21.76
C THR A 198 -3.75 7.75 20.85
N SER A 199 -3.68 7.96 19.53
CA SER A 199 -4.57 7.32 18.57
C SER A 199 -4.11 5.92 18.16
N PHE A 200 -2.89 5.49 18.51
CA PHE A 200 -2.31 4.22 18.11
C PHE A 200 -3.16 3.01 18.52
N ILE A 201 -3.51 2.91 19.80
CA ILE A 201 -4.31 1.80 20.33
C ILE A 201 -5.75 1.84 19.80
N PRO A 202 -6.47 2.98 19.79
CA PRO A 202 -7.78 3.09 19.17
C PRO A 202 -7.79 2.74 17.68
N GLU A 203 -6.78 3.15 16.91
CA GLU A 203 -6.64 2.78 15.49
C GLU A 203 -6.46 1.27 15.32
N PHE A 204 -5.80 0.59 16.26
CA PHE A 204 -5.64 -0.87 16.25
C PHE A 204 -6.96 -1.58 16.43
N PHE A 205 -7.72 -1.21 17.46
CA PHE A 205 -9.03 -1.79 17.67
C PHE A 205 -10.00 -1.44 16.56
N LYS A 206 -9.92 -0.24 15.96
CA LYS A 206 -10.75 0.09 14.80
C LYS A 206 -10.45 -0.81 13.61
N LEU A 207 -9.18 -1.03 13.28
CA LEU A 207 -8.79 -1.91 12.16
C LEU A 207 -9.12 -3.38 12.45
N SER A 208 -8.98 -3.82 13.71
CA SER A 208 -9.40 -5.15 14.15
C SER A 208 -10.91 -5.35 14.08
N ASN A 209 -11.70 -4.35 14.48
CA ASN A 209 -13.16 -4.41 14.39
C ASN A 209 -13.63 -4.37 12.92
N GLN A 210 -12.96 -3.58 12.08
CA GLN A 210 -13.23 -3.58 10.65
C GLN A 210 -13.05 -4.99 10.06
N GLU A 211 -11.94 -5.67 10.38
CA GLU A 211 -11.75 -7.06 9.97
C GLU A 211 -12.86 -8.00 10.47
N HIS A 212 -13.27 -7.85 11.73
CA HIS A 212 -14.35 -8.65 12.31
C HIS A 212 -15.70 -8.42 11.63
N ASP A 213 -16.06 -7.16 11.36
CA ASP A 213 -17.28 -6.80 10.65
C ASP A 213 -17.26 -7.35 9.22
N TYR A 214 -16.11 -7.34 8.55
CA TYR A 214 -15.94 -7.89 7.20
C TYR A 214 -16.01 -9.42 7.15
N ALA A 215 -15.56 -10.11 8.21
CA ALA A 215 -15.68 -11.55 8.32
C ALA A 215 -17.15 -12.04 8.48
N GLN A 216 -18.10 -11.13 8.73
CA GLN A 216 -19.50 -11.48 9.05
C GLN A 216 -20.53 -11.23 7.93
N GLU A 217 -20.15 -10.68 6.77
CA GLU A 217 -21.04 -10.63 5.59
C GLU A 217 -20.96 -11.93 4.74
N PRO A 218 -22.06 -12.38 4.12
CA PRO A 218 -22.75 -13.63 4.43
C PRO A 218 -22.06 -14.89 3.88
N SER A 219 -21.25 -15.54 4.72
CA SER A 219 -21.04 -16.99 4.66
C SER A 219 -21.56 -17.60 5.96
N ALA A 220 -22.64 -18.37 5.84
CA ALA A 220 -23.27 -19.06 6.95
C ALA A 220 -22.41 -20.25 7.41
N ALA A 221 -21.34 -19.97 8.15
CA ALA A 221 -20.68 -20.95 8.98
C ALA A 221 -20.03 -20.21 10.16
N LYS A 222 -20.36 -20.64 11.39
CA LYS A 222 -19.61 -20.19 12.56
C LYS A 222 -18.13 -20.50 12.31
N PRO A 223 -17.22 -19.52 12.38
CA PRO A 223 -15.81 -19.81 12.25
C PRO A 223 -15.42 -20.74 13.40
N ASP A 224 -14.87 -21.89 13.06
CA ASP A 224 -14.22 -22.76 14.02
C ASP A 224 -13.09 -21.96 14.70
N ASP A 225 -12.85 -22.24 15.98
CA ASP A 225 -11.95 -21.47 16.85
C ASP A 225 -10.46 -21.60 16.47
N ASP A 226 -10.16 -22.33 15.40
CA ASP A 226 -8.81 -22.42 14.86
C ASP A 226 -8.44 -21.16 14.06
N THR A 227 -7.21 -20.72 14.26
CA THR A 227 -6.53 -19.56 13.66
C THR A 227 -6.28 -19.69 12.15
N SER A 228 -7.16 -20.38 11.41
CA SER A 228 -7.03 -20.57 9.97
C SER A 228 -7.62 -19.39 9.19
N ILE A 229 -6.87 -18.92 8.18
CA ILE A 229 -7.29 -17.84 7.27
C ILE A 229 -8.55 -18.27 6.53
N ASP A 230 -9.54 -17.38 6.42
CA ASP A 230 -10.74 -17.63 5.60
C ASP A 230 -10.44 -17.33 4.12
N TYR A 231 -10.05 -18.38 3.40
CA TYR A 231 -9.70 -18.27 1.99
C TYR A 231 -10.90 -17.98 1.07
N SER A 232 -12.13 -18.14 1.52
CA SER A 232 -13.31 -17.81 0.71
C SER A 232 -13.44 -16.30 0.55
N VAL A 233 -13.31 -15.56 1.65
CA VAL A 233 -13.32 -14.09 1.67
C VAL A 233 -12.10 -13.53 0.94
N GLU A 234 -10.91 -14.14 1.09
CA GLU A 234 -9.71 -13.75 0.33
C GLU A 234 -9.89 -13.87 -1.18
N LYS A 235 -10.56 -14.92 -1.66
CA LYS A 235 -10.84 -15.10 -3.09
C LYS A 235 -11.86 -14.08 -3.59
N MET A 236 -12.85 -13.72 -2.77
CA MET A 236 -13.79 -12.64 -3.11
C MET A 236 -13.08 -11.28 -3.18
N ALA A 237 -12.19 -10.99 -2.23
CA ALA A 237 -11.39 -9.77 -2.25
C ALA A 237 -10.45 -9.73 -3.47
N LEU A 238 -9.85 -10.87 -3.84
CA LEU A 238 -9.04 -10.99 -5.05
C LEU A 238 -9.88 -10.76 -6.32
N ARG A 239 -11.08 -11.33 -6.37
CA ARG A 239 -12.04 -11.11 -7.46
C ARG A 239 -12.34 -9.61 -7.61
N GLN A 240 -12.69 -8.94 -6.52
CA GLN A 240 -13.01 -7.52 -6.54
C GLN A 240 -11.80 -6.68 -6.97
N PHE A 241 -10.61 -6.98 -6.42
CA PHE A 241 -9.37 -6.35 -6.84
C PHE A 241 -9.19 -6.47 -8.36
N LEU A 242 -9.33 -7.65 -8.96
CA LEU A 242 -9.12 -7.85 -10.40
C LEU A 242 -10.15 -7.07 -11.24
N LEU A 243 -11.42 -7.04 -10.82
CA LEU A 243 -12.47 -6.26 -11.47
C LEU A 243 -12.16 -4.76 -11.44
N ASP A 244 -11.76 -4.25 -10.27
CA ASP A 244 -11.37 -2.84 -10.10
C ASP A 244 -10.14 -2.49 -10.94
N HIS A 245 -9.27 -3.46 -11.21
CA HIS A 245 -8.08 -3.31 -12.06
C HIS A 245 -8.33 -3.65 -13.54
N GLY A 246 -9.61 -3.77 -13.93
CA GLY A 246 -10.04 -3.83 -15.33
C GLY A 246 -9.96 -5.19 -15.99
N VAL A 247 -9.91 -6.28 -15.21
CA VAL A 247 -10.09 -7.65 -15.71
C VAL A 247 -11.59 -7.89 -15.88
N ARG A 248 -12.15 -7.48 -17.01
CA ARG A 248 -13.60 -7.48 -17.29
C ARG A 248 -14.12 -8.86 -17.66
N GLU A 249 -13.25 -9.65 -18.26
CA GLU A 249 -13.44 -11.04 -18.65
C GLU A 249 -13.71 -11.97 -17.45
N LEU A 250 -13.57 -11.49 -16.22
CA LEU A 250 -13.83 -12.22 -14.97
C LEU A 250 -15.33 -12.38 -14.67
N ASP A 251 -16.19 -11.69 -15.42
CA ASP A 251 -17.62 -11.96 -15.47
C ASP A 251 -17.93 -12.85 -16.69
N ALA A 252 -18.47 -14.04 -16.42
CA ALA A 252 -18.81 -15.03 -17.45
C ALA A 252 -19.81 -14.51 -18.49
N GLN A 253 -20.53 -13.42 -18.19
CA GLN A 253 -21.48 -12.78 -19.11
C GLN A 253 -20.81 -11.73 -20.03
N SER A 254 -19.55 -11.39 -19.80
CA SER A 254 -18.81 -10.40 -20.60
C SER A 254 -17.45 -10.91 -21.06
N PRO A 255 -17.42 -11.90 -21.98
CA PRO A 255 -16.19 -12.29 -22.64
C PRO A 255 -15.58 -11.12 -23.40
N ILE A 256 -14.26 -11.12 -23.54
CA ILE A 256 -13.51 -10.11 -24.31
C ILE A 256 -13.03 -10.71 -25.65
N PRO A 257 -12.86 -9.89 -26.70
CA PRO A 257 -12.26 -10.34 -27.95
C PRO A 257 -10.81 -10.83 -27.72
N PHE A 258 -10.49 -12.02 -28.22
CA PHE A 258 -9.15 -12.62 -28.12
C PHE A 258 -8.92 -13.60 -29.27
N LEU A 259 -7.81 -13.47 -30.01
CA LEU A 259 -7.46 -14.35 -31.16
C LEU A 259 -8.62 -14.55 -32.16
N ASP A 260 -9.26 -13.45 -32.56
CA ASP A 260 -10.46 -13.44 -33.43
C ASP A 260 -11.65 -14.29 -32.92
N GLY A 261 -11.61 -14.68 -31.65
CA GLY A 261 -12.70 -15.29 -30.90
C GLY A 261 -12.88 -14.58 -29.56
N GLU A 262 -13.05 -15.35 -28.48
CA GLU A 262 -13.44 -14.84 -27.18
C GLU A 262 -12.61 -15.44 -26.03
N LEU A 263 -12.37 -14.64 -24.99
CA LEU A 263 -11.77 -15.04 -23.74
C LEU A 263 -12.73 -14.72 -22.59
N ALA A 264 -13.06 -15.72 -21.80
CA ALA A 264 -13.76 -15.57 -20.52
C ALA A 264 -12.90 -16.18 -19.39
N LEU A 265 -12.91 -15.54 -18.23
CA LEU A 265 -12.16 -15.95 -17.05
C LEU A 265 -13.13 -16.16 -15.89
N ASP A 266 -12.95 -17.22 -15.12
CA ASP A 266 -13.70 -17.45 -13.90
C ASP A 266 -12.75 -17.76 -12.74
N ILE A 267 -13.09 -17.28 -11.55
CA ILE A 267 -12.37 -17.59 -10.31
C ILE A 267 -13.23 -18.54 -9.48
N LEU A 268 -12.70 -19.73 -9.19
CA LEU A 268 -13.40 -20.74 -8.41
C LEU A 268 -13.36 -20.39 -6.92
N ALA A 269 -14.18 -19.40 -6.52
CA ALA A 269 -14.26 -18.90 -5.15
C ALA A 269 -14.73 -19.97 -4.15
N ASP A 270 -15.64 -20.85 -4.58
CA ASP A 270 -16.23 -21.90 -3.74
C ASP A 270 -15.30 -23.10 -3.50
N ARG A 271 -14.14 -23.15 -4.16
CA ARG A 271 -13.18 -24.24 -3.97
C ARG A 271 -12.47 -24.08 -2.63
N GLU A 272 -12.52 -25.09 -1.78
CA GLU A 272 -11.79 -25.09 -0.51
C GLU A 272 -10.26 -25.03 -0.72
N GLY A 273 -9.58 -24.34 0.20
CA GLY A 273 -8.12 -24.29 0.27
C GLY A 273 -7.48 -22.97 -0.16
N ALA A 274 -6.17 -22.87 0.08
CA ALA A 274 -5.38 -21.65 -0.03
C ALA A 274 -5.01 -21.21 -1.47
N GLU A 275 -5.49 -21.94 -2.47
CA GLU A 275 -5.20 -21.71 -3.89
C GLU A 275 -6.28 -20.83 -4.53
N ALA A 276 -5.88 -19.77 -5.23
CA ALA A 276 -6.77 -19.09 -6.18
C ALA A 276 -6.71 -19.82 -7.51
N TRP A 277 -7.81 -20.47 -7.88
CA TRP A 277 -7.92 -21.19 -9.14
C TRP A 277 -8.72 -20.39 -10.16
N PHE A 278 -8.11 -20.14 -11.30
CA PHE A 278 -8.69 -19.44 -12.42
C PHE A 278 -8.90 -20.40 -13.59
N ASN A 279 -10.10 -20.39 -14.17
CA ASN A 279 -10.40 -21.10 -15.40
C ASN A 279 -10.61 -20.07 -16.51
N ALA A 280 -9.74 -20.10 -17.52
CA ALA A 280 -9.79 -19.25 -18.69
C ALA A 280 -10.33 -20.06 -19.87
N ASN A 281 -11.53 -19.77 -20.33
CA ASN A 281 -12.11 -20.37 -21.53
C ASN A 281 -11.76 -19.51 -22.74
N VAL A 282 -11.06 -20.10 -23.71
CA VAL A 282 -10.60 -19.41 -24.93
C VAL A 282 -11.24 -20.07 -26.15
N THR A 283 -11.87 -19.27 -26.99
CA THR A 283 -12.24 -19.64 -28.35
C THR A 283 -11.38 -18.85 -29.32
N ALA A 284 -10.80 -19.51 -30.32
CA ALA A 284 -9.90 -18.87 -31.27
C ALA A 284 -10.24 -19.29 -32.71
N THR A 285 -10.31 -18.30 -33.59
CA THR A 285 -10.79 -18.44 -34.97
C THR A 285 -9.59 -18.29 -35.92
N ASN A 286 -9.21 -19.35 -36.64
CA ASN A 286 -8.06 -19.37 -37.57
C ASN A 286 -6.66 -18.95 -37.01
N PRO A 287 -6.29 -19.16 -35.73
CA PRO A 287 -4.97 -18.76 -35.25
C PRO A 287 -3.87 -19.77 -35.65
N THR A 288 -2.62 -19.33 -35.67
CA THR A 288 -1.49 -20.28 -35.69
C THR A 288 -1.21 -20.82 -34.28
N ILE A 289 -0.68 -22.04 -34.18
CA ILE A 289 -0.42 -22.68 -32.87
C ILE A 289 0.55 -21.85 -32.01
N VAL A 290 1.59 -21.28 -32.65
CA VAL A 290 2.58 -20.40 -32.00
C VAL A 290 1.91 -19.14 -31.47
N GLU A 291 1.01 -18.54 -32.25
CA GLU A 291 0.27 -17.34 -31.87
C GLU A 291 -0.66 -17.59 -30.68
N VAL A 292 -1.37 -18.74 -30.64
CA VAL A 292 -2.17 -19.13 -29.47
C VAL A 292 -1.29 -19.22 -28.23
N ARG A 293 -0.16 -19.93 -28.30
CA ARG A 293 0.76 -20.10 -27.17
C ARG A 293 1.26 -18.76 -26.67
N ASP A 294 1.78 -17.92 -27.56
CA ASP A 294 2.43 -16.68 -27.20
C ASP A 294 1.42 -15.67 -26.63
N GLN A 295 0.20 -15.58 -27.18
CA GLN A 295 -0.87 -14.72 -26.65
C GLN A 295 -1.39 -15.21 -25.31
N VAL A 296 -1.54 -16.52 -25.10
CA VAL A 296 -1.92 -17.08 -23.80
C VAL A 296 -0.85 -16.79 -22.75
N CYS A 297 0.43 -16.96 -23.09
CA CYS A 297 1.54 -16.62 -22.19
C CYS A 297 1.56 -15.12 -21.86
N GLN A 298 1.38 -14.24 -22.86
CA GLN A 298 1.30 -12.79 -22.65
C GLN A 298 0.15 -12.42 -21.71
N TYR A 299 -1.03 -12.99 -21.93
CA TYR A 299 -2.18 -12.77 -21.08
C TYR A 299 -1.95 -13.28 -19.64
N ALA A 300 -1.43 -14.50 -19.50
CA ALA A 300 -1.10 -15.08 -18.20
C ALA A 300 -0.11 -14.19 -17.42
N MET A 301 0.94 -13.67 -18.07
CA MET A 301 1.88 -12.76 -17.43
C MET A 301 1.27 -11.43 -17.00
N ARG A 302 0.38 -10.85 -17.82
CA ARG A 302 -0.36 -9.65 -17.44
C ARG A 302 -1.23 -9.90 -16.21
N LEU A 303 -1.91 -11.04 -16.16
CA LEU A 303 -2.71 -11.43 -15.01
C LEU A 303 -1.83 -11.68 -13.77
N PHE A 304 -0.68 -12.35 -13.92
CA PHE A 304 0.27 -12.56 -12.84
C PHE A 304 0.85 -11.25 -12.28
N GLN A 305 1.09 -10.24 -13.12
CA GLN A 305 1.51 -8.91 -12.66
C GLN A 305 0.45 -8.29 -11.74
N LEU A 306 -0.82 -8.33 -12.14
CA LEU A 306 -1.92 -7.84 -11.31
C LEU A 306 -2.04 -8.65 -10.01
N LEU A 307 -1.94 -9.97 -10.09
CA LEU A 307 -2.03 -10.84 -8.91
C LEU A 307 -0.85 -10.63 -7.95
N ALA A 308 0.36 -10.37 -8.45
CA ALA A 308 1.51 -10.03 -7.63
C ALA A 308 1.34 -8.67 -6.92
N ASP A 309 0.69 -7.71 -7.58
CA ASP A 309 0.35 -6.39 -7.01
C ASP A 309 -0.77 -6.46 -5.96
N SER A 310 -1.58 -7.52 -5.94
CA SER A 310 -2.63 -7.69 -4.94
C SER A 310 -2.02 -7.93 -3.55
N GLN A 311 -2.68 -7.43 -2.50
CA GLN A 311 -2.27 -7.63 -1.09
C GLN A 311 -3.09 -8.70 -0.35
N VAL A 312 -3.91 -9.48 -1.06
CA VAL A 312 -4.64 -10.63 -0.50
C VAL A 312 -3.66 -11.72 -0.02
N ASP A 313 -4.05 -12.49 0.98
CA ASP A 313 -3.24 -13.54 1.62
C ASP A 313 -3.27 -14.88 0.87
N ILE A 314 -3.51 -14.84 -0.44
CA ILE A 314 -3.40 -15.99 -1.34
C ILE A 314 -1.99 -16.07 -1.93
N ASN A 315 -1.31 -17.17 -1.63
CA ASN A 315 0.09 -17.38 -2.04
C ASN A 315 0.28 -18.33 -3.21
N GLN A 316 -0.72 -19.17 -3.50
CA GLN A 316 -0.68 -20.11 -4.62
C GLN A 316 -1.73 -19.71 -5.66
N ILE A 317 -1.28 -19.56 -6.90
CA ILE A 317 -2.11 -19.12 -8.02
C ILE A 317 -2.08 -20.23 -9.06
N VAL A 318 -3.25 -20.60 -9.55
CA VAL A 318 -3.42 -21.57 -10.61
C VAL A 318 -4.25 -20.97 -11.73
N ILE A 319 -3.76 -21.01 -12.97
CA ILE A 319 -4.49 -20.58 -14.15
C ILE A 319 -4.57 -21.74 -15.13
N SER A 320 -5.78 -22.19 -15.41
CA SER A 320 -6.08 -23.26 -16.37
C SER A 320 -6.75 -22.66 -17.61
N PHE A 321 -6.07 -22.67 -18.74
CA PHE A 321 -6.63 -22.28 -20.03
C PHE A 321 -7.25 -23.48 -20.71
N HIS A 322 -8.51 -23.36 -21.11
CA HIS A 322 -9.27 -24.31 -21.90
C HIS A 322 -9.51 -23.72 -23.28
N ILE A 323 -8.71 -24.14 -24.27
CA ILE A 323 -8.61 -23.51 -25.58
C ILE A 323 -9.33 -24.37 -26.61
N ARG A 324 -10.27 -23.76 -27.34
CA ARG A 324 -10.96 -24.34 -28.49
C ARG A 324 -10.55 -23.59 -29.75
N ILE A 325 -9.94 -24.30 -30.69
CA ILE A 325 -9.51 -23.76 -31.99
C ILE A 325 -10.50 -24.27 -33.04
N ASP A 326 -10.95 -23.39 -33.93
CA ASP A 326 -11.84 -23.76 -35.02
C ASP A 326 -11.39 -25.02 -35.79
N GLY A 327 -12.32 -25.96 -35.96
CA GLY A 327 -12.07 -27.24 -36.62
C GLY A 327 -11.49 -28.34 -35.73
N ASP A 328 -11.07 -28.06 -34.49
CA ASP A 328 -10.70 -29.09 -33.51
C ASP A 328 -11.92 -29.49 -32.67
N THR A 329 -12.10 -30.79 -32.47
CA THR A 329 -13.19 -31.34 -31.64
C THR A 329 -12.79 -31.43 -30.17
N LYS A 330 -11.50 -31.29 -29.84
CA LYS A 330 -10.98 -31.38 -28.47
C LYS A 330 -10.51 -30.03 -27.96
N SER A 331 -10.88 -29.71 -26.72
CA SER A 331 -10.29 -28.59 -25.99
C SER A 331 -8.83 -28.93 -25.66
N ARG A 332 -7.93 -28.00 -25.95
CA ARG A 332 -6.51 -28.05 -25.58
C ARG A 332 -6.31 -27.29 -24.28
N ASN A 333 -5.33 -27.70 -23.48
CA ASN A 333 -5.11 -27.08 -22.17
C ASN A 333 -3.71 -26.50 -22.04
N ILE A 334 -3.62 -25.32 -21.44
CA ILE A 334 -2.36 -24.75 -20.94
C ILE A 334 -2.59 -24.45 -19.46
N PHE A 335 -1.68 -24.94 -18.62
CA PHE A 335 -1.81 -24.85 -17.17
C PHE A 335 -0.60 -24.16 -16.58
N PHE A 336 -0.85 -23.20 -15.70
CA PHE A 336 0.15 -22.53 -14.90
C PHE A 336 -0.19 -22.71 -13.43
N ARG A 337 0.79 -23.11 -12.63
CA ARG A 337 0.73 -23.06 -11.18
C ARG A 337 1.98 -22.36 -10.66
N THR A 338 1.79 -21.35 -9.83
CA THR A 338 2.91 -20.55 -9.33
C THR A 338 2.65 -20.07 -7.92
N THR A 339 3.71 -19.59 -7.27
CA THR A 339 3.64 -18.93 -5.98
C THR A 339 3.97 -17.45 -6.10
N ARG A 340 3.48 -16.63 -5.18
CA ARG A 340 3.81 -15.19 -5.19
C ARG A 340 5.33 -14.94 -5.11
N SER A 341 6.07 -15.73 -4.32
CA SER A 341 7.54 -15.65 -4.23
C SER A 341 8.26 -15.97 -5.55
N GLU A 342 7.71 -16.90 -6.31
CA GLU A 342 8.23 -17.23 -7.64
C GLU A 342 7.95 -16.08 -8.62
N LEU A 343 6.74 -15.51 -8.60
CA LEU A 343 6.40 -14.33 -9.41
C LEU A 343 7.31 -13.13 -9.11
N GLU A 344 7.64 -12.88 -7.85
CA GLU A 344 8.60 -11.82 -7.46
C GLU A 344 9.99 -12.03 -8.07
N THR A 345 10.36 -13.27 -8.41
CA THR A 345 11.63 -13.60 -9.05
C THR A 345 11.53 -13.57 -10.58
N VAL A 346 10.41 -14.01 -11.15
CA VAL A 346 10.21 -14.14 -12.60
C VAL A 346 9.86 -12.81 -13.25
N LEU A 347 9.01 -11.98 -12.63
CA LEU A 347 8.51 -10.73 -13.19
C LEU A 347 9.59 -9.65 -13.44
N PRO A 348 10.57 -9.42 -12.55
CA PRO A 348 11.57 -8.37 -12.75
C PRO A 348 12.65 -8.72 -13.79
N ASN A 349 12.84 -10.01 -14.08
CA ASN A 349 14.08 -10.52 -14.69
C ASN A 349 13.99 -10.83 -16.19
N LYS A 350 12.86 -10.57 -16.86
CA LYS A 350 12.67 -10.98 -18.26
C LYS A 350 12.03 -9.91 -19.14
N ALA A 351 12.70 -9.64 -20.27
CA ALA A 351 12.31 -8.62 -21.24
C ALA A 351 11.09 -9.00 -22.10
N ASP A 352 10.76 -10.30 -22.15
CA ASP A 352 9.65 -10.83 -22.93
C ASP A 352 8.74 -11.72 -22.06
N ALA A 353 7.42 -11.53 -22.22
CA ALA A 353 6.38 -12.19 -21.45
C ALA A 353 6.30 -13.69 -21.74
N VAL A 354 6.58 -14.13 -22.97
CA VAL A 354 6.56 -15.57 -23.32
C VAL A 354 7.70 -16.27 -22.60
N THR A 355 8.91 -15.71 -22.71
CA THR A 355 10.08 -16.22 -22.01
C THR A 355 9.89 -16.24 -20.49
N ALA A 356 9.16 -15.27 -19.93
CA ALA A 356 8.82 -15.21 -18.50
C ALA A 356 7.82 -16.28 -18.08
N ALA A 357 6.76 -16.47 -18.86
CA ALA A 357 5.77 -17.51 -18.64
C ALA A 357 6.40 -18.91 -18.63
N THR A 358 7.34 -19.18 -19.54
CA THR A 358 8.01 -20.48 -19.64
C THR A 358 9.07 -20.75 -18.56
N SER A 359 9.44 -19.76 -17.74
CA SER A 359 10.28 -20.01 -16.54
C SER A 359 9.51 -20.36 -15.29
N ILE A 360 8.18 -20.32 -15.33
CA ILE A 360 7.39 -20.79 -14.20
C ILE A 360 7.64 -22.29 -14.06
N ASP A 361 8.03 -22.72 -12.87
CA ASP A 361 8.49 -24.08 -12.57
C ASP A 361 7.39 -25.11 -12.89
N ASN A 362 6.14 -24.76 -12.60
CA ASN A 362 4.99 -25.64 -12.83
C ASN A 362 4.09 -25.12 -13.97
N ILE A 363 4.60 -25.25 -15.19
CA ILE A 363 3.86 -25.03 -16.43
C ILE A 363 3.61 -26.34 -17.18
N LEU A 364 2.39 -26.55 -17.66
CA LEU A 364 2.04 -27.70 -18.49
C LEU A 364 1.32 -27.25 -19.74
N PHE A 365 1.99 -27.45 -20.87
CA PHE A 365 1.45 -27.30 -22.21
C PHE A 365 0.89 -28.63 -22.71
N ASP A 366 -0.28 -28.62 -23.36
CA ASP A 366 -0.72 -29.71 -24.24
C ASP A 366 0.36 -30.02 -25.28
N ASP A 367 0.45 -31.28 -25.73
CA ASP A 367 1.51 -31.75 -26.63
C ASP A 367 1.61 -30.93 -27.92
N LEU A 368 0.49 -30.37 -28.38
CA LEU A 368 0.41 -29.51 -29.54
C LEU A 368 1.19 -28.19 -29.38
N PHE A 369 1.33 -27.67 -28.15
CA PHE A 369 2.05 -26.43 -27.86
C PHE A 369 3.50 -26.64 -27.39
N ARG A 370 3.89 -27.88 -27.05
CA ARG A 370 5.22 -28.22 -26.48
C ARG A 370 6.36 -28.21 -27.49
N ASN A 371 6.10 -28.63 -28.73
CA ASN A 371 7.15 -28.95 -29.71
C ASN A 371 7.33 -27.86 -30.79
N LEU A 372 7.30 -26.58 -30.38
CA LEU A 372 7.35 -25.41 -31.28
C LEU A 372 8.65 -24.61 -31.15
#